data_AF-A0A950E6I5-F1
#
_entry.id   AF-A0A950E6I5-F1
#
_cell.length_a   1.000
_cell.length_b   1.000
_cell.length_c   1.000
_cell.angle_alpha   90.00
_cell.angle_beta   90.00
_cell.angle_gamma   90.00
#
_symmetry.space_group_name_H-M   'P 1'
#
loop_
_entity.id
_entity.type
_entity.pdbx_description
1 polymer ?
#
loop_
_entity_poly.entity_id
_entity_poly.type
_entity_poly.pdbx_seq_one_letter_code
_entity_poly.pdbx_strand_id
1 'polypeptide(L)'
;GLLAMARVFMSLAAMDVGTAFGTLGARREMMVGFLAEPALLMVIFVASLISGTTALPAITEHLATQRLGLYPSLAFTAIAFTMVLLAENARIPVDNPATHLELTMIHEALVLEYSARHLALMEWAAALKLFNYACIGFALFIPWGVSTGQSNPAALLASIPLLALKLTAAGALLALIETVSAKLRVFRAPEFLATAFLFAVLGLLVHLLLQA
;
A
#
# COMPACT_ATOMS: atom_id res chain seq x y z
N GLY A 1 -8.59 -5.57 7.64
CA GLY A 1 -9.91 -5.01 8.01
C GLY A 1 -10.62 -4.33 6.84
N LEU A 2 -10.64 -2.99 6.81
CA LEU A 2 -11.38 -2.20 5.79
C LEU A 2 -10.96 -2.55 4.34
N LEU A 3 -9.66 -2.59 4.06
CA LEU A 3 -9.12 -2.87 2.73
C LEU A 3 -9.46 -4.29 2.26
N ALA A 4 -9.49 -5.26 3.17
CA ALA A 4 -9.90 -6.63 2.88
C ALA A 4 -11.38 -6.70 2.51
N MET A 5 -12.24 -5.96 3.22
CA MET A 5 -13.67 -5.87 2.90
C MET A 5 -13.90 -5.26 1.51
N ALA A 6 -13.18 -4.17 1.19
CA ALA A 6 -13.24 -3.56 -0.14
C ALA A 6 -12.86 -4.57 -1.24
N ARG A 7 -11.80 -5.37 -1.02
CA ARG A 7 -11.38 -6.43 -1.96
C ARG A 7 -12.45 -7.49 -2.15
N VAL A 8 -13.11 -7.92 -1.07
CA VAL A 8 -14.22 -8.89 -1.13
C VAL A 8 -15.34 -8.37 -2.03
N PHE A 9 -15.78 -7.12 -1.83
CA PHE A 9 -16.82 -6.54 -2.69
C PHE A 9 -16.38 -6.39 -4.14
N MET A 10 -15.14 -5.94 -4.41
CA MET A 10 -14.64 -5.86 -5.80
C MET A 10 -14.55 -7.23 -6.46
N SER A 11 -14.14 -8.26 -5.72
CA SER A 11 -14.04 -9.62 -6.25
C SER A 11 -15.42 -10.23 -6.51
N LEU A 12 -16.39 -9.99 -5.62
CA LEU A 12 -17.78 -10.41 -5.82
C LEU A 12 -18.40 -9.71 -7.04
N ALA A 13 -18.15 -8.40 -7.17
CA ALA A 13 -18.63 -7.61 -8.30
C ALA A 13 -18.10 -8.18 -9.64
N ALA A 14 -16.80 -8.50 -9.71
CA ALA A 14 -16.21 -9.13 -10.90
C ALA A 14 -16.78 -10.53 -11.20
N MET A 15 -17.15 -11.30 -10.18
CA MET A 15 -17.76 -12.63 -10.35
C MET A 15 -19.23 -12.55 -10.78
N ASP A 16 -19.96 -11.52 -10.35
CA ASP A 16 -21.39 -11.32 -10.68
C ASP A 16 -21.63 -11.10 -12.18
N VAL A 17 -20.62 -10.59 -12.89
CA VAL A 17 -20.69 -10.45 -14.35
C VAL A 17 -20.74 -11.80 -15.08
N GLY A 18 -20.34 -12.89 -14.43
CA GLY A 18 -20.50 -14.25 -14.97
C GLY A 18 -19.53 -14.63 -16.10
N THR A 19 -18.45 -13.88 -16.30
CA THR A 19 -17.44 -14.17 -17.33
C THR A 19 -16.25 -14.95 -16.79
N ALA A 20 -15.57 -15.68 -17.68
CA ALA A 20 -14.36 -16.43 -17.32
C ALA A 20 -13.23 -15.51 -16.82
N PHE A 21 -13.12 -14.28 -17.36
CA PHE A 21 -12.11 -13.31 -16.95
C PHE A 21 -12.40 -12.72 -15.56
N GLY A 22 -13.65 -12.36 -15.26
CA GLY A 22 -14.00 -11.80 -13.95
C GLY A 22 -13.67 -12.76 -12.80
N THR A 23 -14.02 -14.05 -12.97
CA THR A 23 -13.68 -15.08 -11.97
C THR A 23 -12.17 -15.36 -11.88
N LEU A 24 -11.43 -15.29 -13.00
CA LEU A 24 -9.98 -15.45 -13.02
C LEU A 24 -9.27 -14.29 -12.29
N GLY A 25 -9.67 -13.04 -12.58
CA GLY A 25 -9.16 -11.84 -11.93
C GLY A 25 -9.43 -11.85 -10.43
N ALA A 26 -10.66 -12.17 -10.02
CA ALA A 26 -11.06 -12.26 -8.61
C ALA A 26 -10.20 -13.23 -7.81
N ARG A 27 -9.89 -14.41 -8.36
CA ARG A 27 -9.03 -15.40 -7.69
C ARG A 27 -7.60 -14.89 -7.51
N ARG A 28 -7.06 -14.21 -8.52
CA ARG A 28 -5.68 -13.67 -8.48
C ARG A 28 -5.58 -12.50 -7.50
N GLU A 29 -6.56 -11.59 -7.52
CA GLU A 29 -6.64 -10.47 -6.57
C GLU A 29 -6.72 -10.97 -5.13
N MET A 30 -7.54 -12.00 -4.88
CA MET A 30 -7.63 -12.63 -3.56
C MET A 30 -6.32 -13.30 -3.13
N MET A 31 -5.61 -13.97 -4.06
CA MET A 31 -4.32 -14.58 -3.78
C MET A 31 -3.26 -13.54 -3.37
N VAL A 32 -3.12 -12.47 -4.17
CA VAL A 32 -2.18 -11.36 -3.87
C VAL A 32 -2.53 -10.75 -2.52
N GLY A 33 -3.81 -10.46 -2.33
CA GLY A 33 -4.32 -9.84 -1.13
C GLY A 33 -4.11 -10.64 0.16
N PHE A 34 -4.34 -11.95 0.10
CA PHE A 34 -4.13 -12.86 1.23
C PHE A 34 -2.66 -12.91 1.66
N LEU A 35 -1.74 -12.85 0.70
CA LEU A 35 -0.30 -12.88 0.97
C LEU A 35 0.26 -11.52 1.42
N ALA A 36 -0.36 -10.43 0.98
CA ALA A 36 0.07 -9.06 1.31
C ALA A 36 -0.37 -8.61 2.72
N GLU A 37 -1.54 -9.07 3.18
CA GLU A 37 -2.09 -8.69 4.50
C GLU A 37 -1.15 -9.01 5.68
N PRO A 38 -0.56 -10.22 5.83
CA PRO A 38 0.35 -10.49 6.94
C PRO A 38 1.60 -9.60 6.89
N ALA A 39 2.14 -9.30 5.70
CA ALA A 39 3.28 -8.39 5.56
C ALA A 39 2.92 -6.97 6.01
N LEU A 40 1.74 -6.46 5.63
CA LEU A 40 1.24 -5.16 6.07
C LEU A 40 1.07 -5.08 7.59
N LEU A 41 0.49 -6.13 8.20
CA LEU A 41 0.30 -6.20 9.65
C LEU A 41 1.64 -6.18 10.38
N MET A 42 2.65 -6.90 9.89
CA MET A 42 3.99 -6.88 10.48
C MET A 42 4.64 -5.50 10.41
N VAL A 43 4.49 -4.77 9.30
CA VAL A 43 4.99 -3.39 9.18
C VAL A 43 4.36 -2.47 10.24
N ILE A 44 3.02 -2.50 10.36
CA ILE A 44 2.30 -1.68 11.33
C ILE A 44 2.65 -2.10 12.76
N PHE A 45 2.83 -3.41 12.98
CA PHE A 45 3.19 -3.94 14.29
C PHE A 45 4.56 -3.42 14.76
N VAL A 46 5.57 -3.39 13.90
CA VAL A 46 6.89 -2.80 14.23
C VAL A 46 6.75 -1.33 14.61
N ALA A 47 5.98 -0.55 13.85
CA ALA A 47 5.74 0.86 14.17
C ALA A 47 4.99 1.03 15.51
N SER A 48 4.07 0.12 15.82
CA SER A 48 3.34 0.11 17.10
C SER A 48 4.22 -0.23 18.29
N LEU A 49 5.22 -1.11 18.13
CA LEU A 49 6.17 -1.44 19.19
C LEU A 49 7.10 -0.26 19.52
N ILE A 50 7.55 0.46 18.49
CA ILE A 50 8.40 1.66 18.67
C ILE A 50 7.66 2.73 19.47
N SER A 51 6.38 2.94 19.16
CA SER A 51 5.56 4.03 19.73
C SER A 51 4.74 3.63 20.96
N GLY A 52 4.63 2.34 21.26
CA GLY A 52 3.82 1.81 22.36
C GLY A 52 2.31 1.95 22.19
N THR A 53 1.83 2.23 20.96
CA THR A 53 0.40 2.48 20.67
C THR A 53 0.00 1.91 19.32
N THR A 54 -1.28 1.57 19.17
CA THR A 54 -1.88 1.12 17.90
C THR A 54 -2.58 2.25 17.15
N ALA A 55 -2.73 3.42 17.77
CA ALA A 55 -3.42 4.56 17.17
C ALA A 55 -2.49 5.28 16.18
N LEU A 56 -2.74 5.13 14.87
CA LEU A 56 -1.90 5.72 13.82
C LEU A 56 -1.54 7.21 14.03
N PRO A 57 -2.47 8.11 14.43
CA PRO A 57 -2.12 9.50 14.70
C PRO A 57 -1.07 9.65 15.83
N ALA A 58 -1.21 8.86 16.90
CA ALA A 58 -0.25 8.87 18.00
C ALA A 58 1.11 8.27 17.59
N ILE A 59 1.11 7.25 16.71
CA ILE A 59 2.35 6.73 16.10
C ILE A 59 3.05 7.84 15.31
N THR A 60 2.31 8.58 14.47
CA THR A 60 2.87 9.66 13.65
C THR A 60 3.44 10.78 14.49
N GLU A 61 2.77 11.15 15.58
CA GLU A 61 3.21 12.20 16.50
C GLU A 61 4.47 11.77 17.26
N HIS A 62 4.50 10.53 17.75
CA HIS A 62 5.68 9.96 18.40
C HIS A 62 6.89 9.95 17.46
N LEU A 63 6.69 9.54 16.21
CA LEU A 63 7.77 9.47 15.23
C LEU A 63 8.18 10.84 14.68
N ALA A 64 7.28 11.83 14.66
CA ALA A 64 7.58 13.20 14.27
C ALA A 64 8.37 13.98 15.33
N THR A 65 8.17 13.66 16.61
CA THR A 65 8.79 14.37 17.75
C THR A 65 10.12 13.78 18.19
N GLN A 66 10.37 12.49 17.91
CA GLN A 66 11.68 11.89 18.14
C GLN A 66 12.73 12.46 17.17
N ARG A 67 13.96 12.67 17.67
CA ARG A 67 15.11 13.09 16.83
C ARG A 67 15.23 12.14 15.66
N LEU A 68 15.63 12.65 14.49
CA LEU A 68 15.91 11.94 13.22
C LEU A 68 16.99 10.86 13.39
N GLY A 69 16.74 9.85 14.20
CA GLY A 69 17.49 8.61 14.27
C GLY A 69 16.98 7.71 13.16
N LEU A 70 17.86 7.32 12.24
CA LEU A 70 17.56 6.26 11.29
C LEU A 70 17.41 4.97 12.09
N TYR A 71 16.17 4.61 12.46
CA TYR A 71 15.88 3.30 13.03
C TYR A 71 16.09 2.25 11.94
N PRO A 72 17.09 1.35 12.06
CA PRO A 72 17.34 0.35 11.02
C PRO A 72 16.13 -0.56 10.83
N SER A 73 15.34 -0.79 11.89
CA SER A 73 14.06 -1.50 11.82
C SER A 73 13.06 -0.83 10.88
N LEU A 74 12.93 0.50 10.92
CA LEU A 74 12.03 1.26 10.03
C LEU A 74 12.48 1.23 8.57
N ALA A 75 13.78 1.14 8.31
CA ALA A 75 14.28 1.02 6.94
C ALA A 75 13.83 -0.30 6.29
N PHE A 76 13.95 -1.41 7.00
CA PHE A 76 13.49 -2.72 6.49
C PHE A 76 11.97 -2.77 6.33
N THR A 77 11.21 -2.21 7.29
CA THR A 77 9.75 -2.17 7.18
C THR A 77 9.27 -1.19 6.12
N ALA A 78 10.02 -0.12 5.81
CA ALA A 78 9.73 0.77 4.68
C ALA A 78 9.81 0.02 3.35
N ILE A 79 10.86 -0.78 3.15
CA ILE A 79 11.00 -1.63 1.95
C ILE A 79 9.83 -2.61 1.85
N ALA A 80 9.54 -3.32 2.94
CA ALA A 80 8.40 -4.25 2.99
C ALA A 80 7.07 -3.55 2.65
N PHE A 81 6.85 -2.36 3.21
CA PHE A 81 5.66 -1.57 2.95
C PHE A 81 5.56 -1.14 1.49
N THR A 82 6.65 -0.69 0.87
CA THR A 82 6.67 -0.33 -0.55
C THR A 82 6.32 -1.53 -1.42
N MET A 83 6.86 -2.71 -1.12
CA MET A 83 6.51 -3.94 -1.86
C MET A 83 5.02 -4.27 -1.72
N VAL A 84 4.47 -4.20 -0.51
CA VAL A 84 3.03 -4.40 -0.27
C VAL A 84 2.19 -3.35 -0.99
N LEU A 85 2.60 -2.08 -0.96
CA LEU A 85 1.92 -0.97 -1.64
C LEU A 85 1.84 -1.22 -3.15
N LEU A 86 2.93 -1.70 -3.77
CA LEU A 86 2.94 -2.01 -5.20
C LEU A 86 2.01 -3.19 -5.51
N ALA A 87 2.06 -4.25 -4.70
CA ALA A 87 1.22 -5.44 -4.88
C ALA A 87 -0.27 -5.14 -4.73
N GLU A 88 -0.65 -4.39 -3.69
CA GLU A 88 -2.04 -4.09 -3.37
C GLU A 88 -2.68 -3.09 -4.32
N ASN A 89 -1.91 -2.19 -4.93
CA ASN A 89 -2.44 -1.19 -5.84
C ASN A 89 -2.32 -1.59 -7.32
N ALA A 90 -2.12 -2.89 -7.58
CA ALA A 90 -1.97 -3.45 -8.91
C ALA A 90 -0.89 -2.73 -9.76
N ARG A 91 0.24 -2.40 -9.13
CA ARG A 91 1.35 -1.68 -9.77
C ARG A 91 2.48 -2.62 -10.14
N ILE A 92 3.31 -2.17 -11.09
CA ILE A 92 4.50 -2.90 -11.52
C ILE A 92 5.45 -2.97 -10.31
N PRO A 93 5.99 -4.16 -9.96
CA PRO A 93 6.16 -5.33 -10.82
C PRO A 93 5.07 -6.41 -10.70
N VAL A 94 4.06 -6.26 -9.84
CA VAL A 94 3.08 -7.32 -9.54
C VAL A 94 1.97 -7.39 -10.58
N ASP A 95 1.41 -6.24 -10.95
CA ASP A 95 0.44 -6.12 -12.03
C ASP A 95 0.71 -4.85 -12.85
N ASN A 96 0.05 -4.70 -14.00
CA ASN A 96 0.15 -3.48 -14.79
C ASN A 96 -1.25 -3.09 -15.30
N PRO A 97 -1.82 -1.96 -14.82
CA PRO A 97 -3.18 -1.56 -15.16
C PRO A 97 -3.31 -1.07 -16.61
N ALA A 98 -2.20 -0.74 -17.28
CA ALA A 98 -2.21 -0.37 -18.69
C ALA A 98 -2.26 -1.58 -19.65
N THR A 99 -2.31 -2.80 -19.10
CA THR A 99 -2.26 -4.03 -19.89
C THR A 99 -3.66 -4.52 -20.22
N HIS A 100 -4.10 -4.30 -21.46
CA HIS A 100 -5.36 -4.85 -21.94
C HIS A 100 -5.17 -6.23 -22.58
N LEU A 101 -6.05 -7.18 -22.26
CA LEU A 101 -6.17 -8.49 -22.91
C LEU A 101 -4.95 -9.43 -22.78
N GLU A 102 -4.07 -9.21 -21.81
CA GLU A 102 -3.08 -10.22 -21.44
C GLU A 102 -3.71 -11.30 -20.55
N LEU A 103 -3.45 -12.57 -20.83
CA LEU A 103 -3.93 -13.70 -20.01
C LEU A 103 -3.44 -13.63 -18.54
N THR A 104 -2.46 -12.77 -18.25
CA THR A 104 -1.88 -12.52 -16.92
C THR A 104 -2.50 -11.35 -16.17
N MET A 105 -3.46 -10.63 -16.76
CA MET A 105 -4.14 -9.49 -16.13
C MET A 105 -4.79 -9.88 -14.79
N ILE A 106 -4.69 -8.98 -13.80
CA ILE A 106 -5.36 -9.13 -12.49
C ILE A 106 -6.41 -8.03 -12.36
N HIS A 107 -5.98 -6.77 -12.23
CA HIS A 107 -6.86 -5.63 -12.01
C HIS A 107 -7.82 -5.42 -13.19
N GLU A 108 -7.28 -5.38 -14.40
CA GLU A 108 -8.07 -5.12 -15.60
C GLU A 108 -9.16 -6.20 -15.79
N ALA A 109 -8.88 -7.47 -15.43
CA ALA A 109 -9.87 -8.54 -15.53
C ALA A 109 -11.10 -8.34 -14.63
N LEU A 110 -10.95 -7.58 -13.53
CA LEU A 110 -12.06 -7.24 -12.65
C LEU A 110 -12.97 -6.17 -13.27
N VAL A 111 -12.43 -5.36 -14.18
CA VAL A 111 -13.05 -4.11 -14.65
C VAL A 111 -13.54 -4.20 -16.10
N LEU A 112 -13.07 -5.17 -16.89
CA LEU A 112 -13.33 -5.35 -18.33
C LEU A 112 -14.78 -5.11 -18.80
N GLU A 113 -15.75 -5.55 -18.02
CA GLU A 113 -17.17 -5.53 -18.41
C GLU A 113 -17.91 -4.29 -17.88
N TYR A 114 -17.24 -3.47 -17.07
CA TYR A 114 -17.79 -2.22 -16.56
C TYR A 114 -17.58 -1.07 -17.55
N SER A 115 -18.57 -0.20 -17.63
CA SER A 115 -18.55 0.95 -18.53
C SER A 115 -19.05 2.22 -17.84
N ALA A 116 -18.61 3.36 -18.36
CA ALA A 116 -19.04 4.71 -17.99
C ALA A 116 -19.07 4.94 -16.45
N ARG A 117 -20.27 5.12 -15.88
CA ARG A 117 -20.45 5.44 -14.45
C ARG A 117 -19.90 4.35 -13.53
N HIS A 118 -20.09 3.08 -13.87
CA HIS A 118 -19.63 1.98 -13.02
C HIS A 118 -18.11 1.86 -13.07
N LEU A 119 -17.52 2.00 -14.26
CA LEU A 119 -16.08 2.09 -14.43
C LEU A 119 -15.48 3.25 -13.62
N ALA A 120 -16.08 4.44 -13.68
CA ALA A 120 -15.62 5.60 -12.93
C ALA A 120 -15.62 5.37 -11.41
N LEU A 121 -16.60 4.63 -10.87
CA LEU A 121 -16.63 4.28 -9.45
C LEU A 121 -15.51 3.30 -9.07
N MET A 122 -15.23 2.31 -9.92
CA MET A 122 -14.15 1.34 -9.70
C MET A 122 -12.77 2.01 -9.76
N GLU A 123 -12.55 2.86 -10.74
CA GLU A 123 -11.32 3.67 -10.88
C GLU A 123 -11.13 4.63 -9.71
N TRP A 124 -12.21 5.27 -9.26
CA TRP A 124 -12.15 6.14 -8.09
C TRP A 124 -11.83 5.37 -6.81
N ALA A 125 -12.38 4.16 -6.64
CA ALA A 125 -12.05 3.29 -5.53
C ALA A 125 -10.57 2.85 -5.56
N ALA A 126 -10.03 2.52 -6.74
CA ALA A 126 -8.61 2.20 -6.90
C ALA A 126 -7.71 3.40 -6.57
N ALA A 127 -8.08 4.60 -7.02
CA ALA A 127 -7.37 5.84 -6.71
C ALA A 127 -7.39 6.14 -5.19
N LEU A 128 -8.54 5.96 -4.53
CA LEU A 128 -8.65 6.12 -3.07
C LEU A 128 -7.81 5.10 -2.31
N LYS A 129 -7.74 3.85 -2.79
CA LYS A 129 -6.88 2.80 -2.21
C LYS A 129 -5.41 3.23 -2.27
N LEU A 130 -4.93 3.66 -3.44
CA LEU A 130 -3.54 4.12 -3.61
C LEU A 130 -3.25 5.35 -2.75
N PHE A 131 -4.15 6.32 -2.73
CA PHE A 131 -4.05 7.50 -1.88
C PHE A 131 -3.93 7.13 -0.39
N ASN A 132 -4.75 6.19 0.09
CA ASN A 132 -4.71 5.75 1.48
C ASN A 132 -3.39 5.05 1.82
N TYR A 133 -2.90 4.15 0.95
CA TYR A 133 -1.58 3.53 1.13
C TYR A 133 -0.44 4.55 1.15
N ALA A 134 -0.47 5.54 0.25
CA ALA A 134 0.53 6.62 0.25
C ALA A 134 0.48 7.43 1.56
N CYS A 135 -0.71 7.80 2.03
CA CYS A 135 -0.87 8.52 3.29
C CYS A 135 -0.39 7.72 4.50
N ILE A 136 -0.69 6.42 4.56
CA ILE A 136 -0.19 5.52 5.62
C ILE A 136 1.34 5.43 5.56
N GLY A 137 1.91 5.31 4.35
CA GLY A 137 3.37 5.31 4.18
C GLY A 137 4.03 6.60 4.66
N PHE A 138 3.45 7.77 4.33
CA PHE A 138 3.94 9.05 4.84
C PHE A 138 3.81 9.13 6.35
N ALA A 139 2.67 8.73 6.92
CA ALA A 139 2.44 8.69 8.35
C ALA A 139 3.51 7.86 9.10
N LEU A 140 3.89 6.70 8.53
CA LEU A 140 4.78 5.75 9.19
C LEU A 140 6.28 5.99 8.94
N PHE A 141 6.67 6.50 7.78
CA PHE A 141 8.10 6.58 7.41
C PHE A 141 8.60 7.99 7.21
N ILE A 142 7.70 8.92 6.90
CA ILE A 142 8.06 10.32 6.65
C ILE A 142 7.02 11.25 7.28
N PRO A 143 6.97 11.32 8.63
CA PRO A 143 5.94 12.03 9.39
C PRO A 143 6.14 13.56 9.47
N TRP A 144 7.18 14.11 8.83
CA TRP A 144 7.41 15.55 8.68
C TRP A 144 6.20 16.31 8.07
N GLY A 145 5.91 17.51 8.57
CA GLY A 145 4.82 18.34 8.04
C GLY A 145 3.40 17.92 8.44
N VAL A 146 3.27 16.94 9.34
CA VAL A 146 2.00 16.64 10.02
C VAL A 146 1.79 17.64 11.16
N SER A 147 0.60 18.21 11.27
CA SER A 147 0.23 19.11 12.37
C SER A 147 0.04 18.30 13.66
N THR A 148 1.04 18.27 14.53
CA THR A 148 1.02 17.57 15.83
C THR A 148 0.71 18.55 16.97
N GLY A 149 -0.06 18.13 17.99
CA GLY A 149 -0.39 18.93 19.18
C GLY A 149 -1.67 19.80 19.05
N GLN A 150 -1.50 21.13 19.11
CA GLN A 150 -2.60 22.11 19.15
C GLN A 150 -2.87 22.71 17.76
N SER A 151 -3.69 22.03 16.97
CA SER A 151 -4.00 22.41 15.60
C SER A 151 -4.79 23.73 15.51
N ASN A 152 -4.08 24.85 15.33
CA ASN A 152 -4.67 26.08 14.82
C ASN A 152 -5.18 25.80 13.39
N PRO A 153 -6.38 26.23 12.96
CA PRO A 153 -6.85 26.05 11.59
C PRO A 153 -5.83 26.44 10.50
N ALA A 154 -4.98 27.43 10.79
CA ALA A 154 -3.88 27.84 9.91
C ALA A 154 -2.81 26.75 9.71
N ALA A 155 -2.49 25.96 10.75
CA ALA A 155 -1.53 24.84 10.66
C ALA A 155 -2.07 23.69 9.82
N LEU A 156 -3.40 23.45 9.87
CA LEU A 156 -4.06 22.47 9.02
C LEU A 156 -4.05 22.92 7.55
N LEU A 157 -4.28 24.20 7.27
CA LEU A 157 -4.18 24.74 5.92
C LEU A 157 -2.74 24.66 5.38
N ALA A 158 -1.74 24.85 6.24
CA ALA A 158 -0.33 24.74 5.86
C ALA A 158 0.13 23.30 5.56
N SER A 159 -0.55 22.28 6.09
CA SER A 159 -0.19 20.86 5.83
C SER A 159 -0.70 20.35 4.47
N ILE A 160 -1.75 20.95 3.92
CA ILE A 160 -2.29 20.61 2.59
C ILE A 160 -1.23 20.70 1.47
N PRO A 161 -0.51 21.83 1.28
CA PRO A 161 0.50 21.91 0.23
C PRO A 161 1.68 20.96 0.47
N LEU A 162 2.04 20.68 1.72
CA LEU A 162 3.08 19.70 2.06
C LEU A 162 2.65 18.28 1.70
N LEU A 163 1.39 17.92 1.97
CA LEU A 163 0.84 16.63 1.55
C LEU A 163 0.82 16.52 0.02
N ALA A 164 0.39 17.58 -0.68
CA ALA A 164 0.40 17.61 -2.14
C ALA A 164 1.81 17.40 -2.70
N LEU A 165 2.83 18.05 -2.12
CA LEU A 165 4.23 17.87 -2.50
C LEU A 165 4.72 16.42 -2.27
N LYS A 166 4.34 15.79 -1.16
CA LYS A 166 4.69 14.38 -0.91
C LYS A 166 4.02 13.45 -1.91
N LEU A 167 2.75 13.70 -2.24
CA LEU A 167 2.01 12.92 -3.21
C LEU A 167 2.59 13.05 -4.61
N THR A 168 2.99 14.26 -5.04
CA THR A 168 3.66 14.44 -6.33
C THR A 168 5.01 13.74 -6.38
N ALA A 169 5.80 13.81 -5.30
CA ALA A 169 7.07 13.10 -5.19
C ALA A 169 6.88 11.57 -5.21
N ALA A 170 5.92 11.04 -4.45
CA ALA A 170 5.61 9.61 -4.45
C ALA A 170 5.05 9.13 -5.79
N GLY A 171 4.24 9.95 -6.46
CA GLY A 171 3.77 9.69 -7.83
C GLY A 171 4.92 9.63 -8.83
N ALA A 172 5.88 10.56 -8.75
CA ALA A 172 7.08 10.54 -9.58
C ALA A 172 7.97 9.32 -9.31
N LEU A 173 8.13 8.93 -8.04
CA LEU A 173 8.86 7.73 -7.65
C LEU A 173 8.17 6.46 -8.15
N LEU A 174 6.84 6.37 -8.03
CA LEU A 174 6.06 5.26 -8.55
C LEU A 174 6.22 5.15 -10.07
N ALA A 175 6.10 6.27 -10.79
CA ALA A 175 6.32 6.30 -12.25
C ALA A 175 7.74 5.85 -12.64
N LEU A 176 8.75 6.24 -11.86
CA LEU A 176 10.13 5.78 -12.08
C LEU A 176 10.27 4.27 -11.85
N ILE A 177 9.67 3.73 -10.79
CA ILE A 177 9.65 2.28 -10.51
C ILE A 177 8.97 1.53 -11.65
N GLU A 178 7.80 2.00 -12.10
CA GLU A 178 7.05 1.41 -13.20
C GLU A 178 7.82 1.45 -14.53
N THR A 179 8.62 2.50 -14.76
CA THR A 179 9.42 2.66 -15.98
C THR A 179 10.66 1.76 -16.00
N VAL A 180 11.30 1.53 -14.85
CA VAL A 180 12.55 0.75 -14.74
C VAL A 180 12.28 -0.74 -14.51
N SER A 181 11.10 -1.09 -13.99
CA SER A 181 10.76 -2.47 -13.61
C SER A 181 9.98 -3.19 -14.72
N ALA A 182 10.18 -4.50 -14.82
CA ALA A 182 9.39 -5.36 -15.68
C ALA A 182 8.27 -6.06 -14.90
N LYS A 183 7.14 -6.31 -15.58
CA LYS A 183 6.04 -7.11 -15.02
C LYS A 183 6.49 -8.53 -14.72
N LEU A 184 6.26 -8.98 -13.49
CA LEU A 184 6.54 -10.35 -13.06
C LEU A 184 5.47 -11.30 -13.56
N ARG A 185 5.85 -12.58 -13.70
CA ARG A 185 4.88 -13.64 -13.93
C ARG A 185 4.04 -13.83 -12.67
N VAL A 186 2.73 -14.06 -12.83
CA VAL A 186 1.77 -14.25 -11.71
C VAL A 186 2.26 -15.29 -10.70
N PHE A 187 2.92 -16.37 -11.14
CA PHE A 187 3.48 -17.41 -10.28
C PHE A 187 4.63 -16.94 -9.37
N ARG A 188 5.26 -15.79 -9.64
CA ARG A 188 6.28 -15.17 -8.79
C ARG A 188 5.70 -14.15 -7.82
N ALA A 189 4.42 -13.79 -7.93
CA ALA A 189 3.78 -12.87 -6.98
C ALA A 189 3.84 -13.39 -5.53
N PRO A 190 3.68 -14.71 -5.27
CA PRO A 190 3.88 -15.23 -3.92
C PRO A 190 5.30 -15.07 -3.38
N GLU A 191 6.32 -15.27 -4.21
CA GLU A 191 7.73 -15.06 -3.82
C GLU A 191 8.02 -13.59 -3.52
N PHE A 192 7.45 -12.67 -4.30
CA PHE A 192 7.54 -11.23 -4.08
C PHE A 192 6.89 -10.81 -2.75
N LEU A 193 5.73 -11.37 -2.41
CA LEU A 193 5.06 -11.06 -1.14
C LEU A 193 5.69 -11.76 0.06
N ALA A 194 6.23 -12.97 -0.13
CA ALA A 194 7.00 -13.66 0.89
C ALA A 194 8.28 -12.87 1.23
N THR A 195 8.97 -12.32 0.24
CA THR A 195 10.13 -11.44 0.49
C THR A 195 9.74 -10.16 1.21
N ALA A 196 8.60 -9.54 0.87
CA ALA A 196 8.07 -8.40 1.63
C ALA A 196 7.80 -8.77 3.11
N PHE A 197 7.19 -9.92 3.35
CA PHE A 197 6.96 -10.44 4.70
C PHE A 197 8.29 -10.67 5.46
N LEU A 198 9.29 -11.26 4.81
CA LEU A 198 10.62 -11.47 5.41
C LEU A 198 11.30 -10.15 5.78
N PHE A 199 11.21 -9.11 4.95
CA PHE A 199 11.72 -7.79 5.31
C PHE A 199 10.99 -7.19 6.51
N ALA A 200 9.67 -7.37 6.61
CA ALA A 200 8.91 -6.90 7.76
C ALA A 200 9.30 -7.64 9.06
N VAL A 201 9.48 -8.96 9.00
CA VAL A 201 9.98 -9.77 10.11
C VAL A 201 11.41 -9.39 10.49
N LEU A 202 12.28 -9.15 9.51
CA LEU A 202 13.64 -8.67 9.76
C LEU A 202 13.62 -7.32 10.49
N GLY A 203 12.76 -6.39 10.08
CA GLY A 203 12.56 -5.13 10.78
C GLY A 203 12.12 -5.32 12.24
N LEU A 204 11.24 -6.29 12.51
CA LEU A 204 10.85 -6.66 13.87
C LEU A 204 12.03 -7.21 14.68
N LEU A 205 12.78 -8.17 14.13
CA LEU A 205 13.92 -8.77 14.83
C LEU A 205 15.00 -7.74 15.14
N VAL A 206 15.31 -6.86 14.19
CA VAL A 206 16.27 -5.76 14.39
C VAL A 206 15.81 -4.82 15.50
N HIS A 207 14.51 -4.52 15.57
CA HIS A 207 13.96 -3.72 16.66
C HIS A 207 14.17 -4.39 18.02
N LEU A 208 13.85 -5.68 18.14
CA LEU A 208 14.00 -6.43 19.38
C LEU A 208 15.47 -6.58 19.81
N LEU A 209 16.39 -6.75 18.86
CA LEU A 209 17.82 -6.90 19.15
C LEU A 209 18.50 -5.60 19.59
N LEU A 210 18.08 -4.46 19.03
CA LEU A 210 18.64 -3.14 19.37
C LEU A 210 17.99 -2.51 20.63
N GLN A 211 16.91 -3.10 21.13
CA GLN A 211 16.28 -2.72 22.39
C GLN A 211 16.80 -3.49 23.62
N ALA A 212 17.73 -4.43 23.42
CA ALA A 212 18.57 -5.00 24.48
C ALA A 212 19.79 -4.11 24.72
#